data_AF-A0AA86NY93-F1
#
_entry.id   AF-A0AA86NY93-F1
#
_cell.length_a   1.000
_cell.length_b   1.000
_cell.length_c   1.000
_cell.angle_alpha   90.00
_cell.angle_beta   90.00
_cell.angle_gamma   90.00
#
_symmetry.space_group_name_H-M   'P 1'
#
loop_
_entity.id
_entity.type
_entity.pdbx_description
1 polymer ?
#
loop_
_entity_poly.entity_id
_entity_poly.type
_entity_poly.pdbx_seq_one_letter_code
_entity_poly.pdbx_strand_id
1 'polypeptide(L)'
;MILDKDNQFSSAVQQYVQVYHNTVFHNIGDYYNFMLSLSSKDRYGMWKKVSQFCSMDAKSCREYFHNTWCSQFYEPVASHRAEIKEIALQYYRPEEVMHEFLRRYPNKQFGKHELQVAVSTICKRNKSVNSSVIVPSTDTFESNSLIVFEYMDIFQ
;
A
#
# COMPACT_ATOMS: atom_id res chain seq x y z
N MET A 1 32.69 12.41 -2.64
CA MET A 1 31.95 11.95 -1.45
C MET A 1 30.47 11.94 -1.84
N ILE A 2 29.95 10.78 -2.23
CA ILE A 2 28.54 10.64 -2.63
C ILE A 2 27.77 10.53 -1.31
N LEU A 3 27.12 11.61 -0.89
CA LEU A 3 26.14 11.51 0.19
C LEU A 3 25.05 10.55 -0.26
N ASP A 4 24.75 9.56 0.58
CA ASP A 4 23.65 8.65 0.36
C ASP A 4 22.36 9.45 0.12
N LYS A 5 21.68 9.19 -0.99
CA LYS A 5 20.48 9.94 -1.40
C LYS A 5 19.40 9.87 -0.32
N ASP A 6 19.34 8.76 0.42
CA ASP A 6 18.39 8.59 1.52
C ASP A 6 18.70 9.53 2.68
N ASN A 7 19.97 9.71 3.03
CA ASN A 7 20.38 10.66 4.07
C ASN A 7 20.11 12.11 3.64
N GLN A 8 20.36 12.43 2.37
CA GLN A 8 20.08 13.76 1.84
C GLN A 8 18.58 14.07 1.87
N PHE A 9 17.73 13.14 1.39
CA PHE A 9 16.29 13.34 1.38
C PHE A 9 15.70 13.40 2.79
N SER A 10 16.15 12.52 3.69
CA SER A 10 15.75 12.54 5.10
C SER A 10 16.09 13.88 5.77
N SER A 11 17.30 14.39 5.52
CA SER A 11 17.73 15.70 6.05
C SER A 11 16.89 16.86 5.48
N ALA A 12 16.52 16.78 4.21
CA ALA A 12 15.66 17.79 3.56
C ALA A 12 14.24 17.81 4.15
N VAL A 13 13.68 16.63 4.43
CA VAL A 13 12.38 16.49 5.13
C VAL A 13 12.46 17.08 6.53
N GLN A 14 13.52 16.77 7.28
CA GLN A 14 13.72 17.31 8.64
C GLN A 14 13.80 18.84 8.64
N GLN A 15 14.60 19.41 7.73
CA GLN A 15 14.71 20.87 7.56
C GLN A 15 13.37 21.50 7.17
N TYR A 16 12.61 20.89 6.27
CA TYR A 16 11.28 21.37 5.91
C TYR A 16 10.36 21.44 7.14
N VAL A 17 10.28 20.38 7.92
CA VAL A 17 9.40 20.34 9.10
C VAL A 17 9.85 21.36 10.15
N GLN A 18 11.16 21.46 10.40
CA GLN A 18 11.69 22.42 11.35
C GLN A 18 11.42 23.87 10.92
N VAL A 19 11.70 24.22 9.67
CA VAL A 19 11.61 25.60 9.17
C VAL A 19 10.15 26.05 9.01
N TYR A 20 9.28 25.19 8.49
CA TYR A 20 7.91 25.59 8.13
C TYR A 20 6.86 25.25 9.18
N HIS A 21 7.16 24.34 10.10
CA HIS A 21 6.21 23.90 11.13
C HIS A 21 6.76 24.01 12.55
N ASN A 22 7.98 24.55 12.71
CA ASN A 22 8.63 24.76 14.01
C ASN A 22 8.59 23.51 14.91
N THR A 23 8.73 22.34 14.29
CA THR A 23 8.62 21.04 14.95
C THR A 23 9.87 20.23 14.69
N VAL A 24 10.33 19.49 15.70
CA VAL A 24 11.46 18.57 15.62
C VAL A 24 11.01 17.23 16.19
N PHE A 25 11.24 16.15 15.43
CA PHE A 25 10.99 14.80 15.90
C PHE A 25 12.30 14.06 16.11
N HIS A 26 12.28 13.05 16.99
CA HIS A 26 13.47 12.25 17.31
C HIS A 26 13.61 11.01 16.43
N ASN A 27 12.55 10.62 15.72
CA ASN A 27 12.53 9.45 14.84
C ASN A 27 12.10 9.85 13.43
N ILE A 28 12.77 9.29 12.42
CA ILE A 28 12.45 9.51 11.00
C ILE A 28 11.03 9.04 10.63
N GLY A 29 10.51 8.02 11.33
CA GLY A 29 9.11 7.58 11.21
C GLY A 29 8.09 8.63 11.64
N ASP A 30 8.41 9.47 12.63
CA ASP A 30 7.51 10.55 13.04
C ASP A 30 7.43 11.65 11.98
N TYR A 31 8.55 11.95 11.30
CA TYR A 31 8.55 12.82 10.13
C TYR A 31 7.68 12.24 9.01
N TYR A 32 7.76 10.93 8.76
CA TYR A 32 6.90 10.27 7.80
C TYR A 32 5.41 10.40 8.15
N ASN A 33 5.04 10.06 9.39
CA ASN A 33 3.66 10.19 9.87
C ASN A 33 3.16 11.64 9.79
N PHE A 34 4.01 12.61 10.15
CA PHE A 34 3.70 14.03 10.01
C PHE A 34 3.37 14.39 8.56
N MET A 35 4.22 13.98 7.60
CA MET A 35 3.98 14.24 6.17
C MET A 35 2.67 13.62 5.67
N LEU A 36 2.29 12.44 6.17
CA LEU A 36 1.01 11.80 5.85
C LEU A 36 -0.20 12.52 6.46
N SER A 37 -0.01 13.17 7.62
CA SER A 37 -1.07 13.93 8.30
C SER A 37 -1.38 15.28 7.64
N LEU A 38 -0.48 15.79 6.78
CA LEU A 38 -0.71 17.04 6.06
C LEU A 38 -1.93 16.96 5.15
N SER A 39 -2.71 18.04 5.13
CA SER A 39 -3.83 18.22 4.22
C SER A 39 -3.38 18.12 2.76
N SER A 40 -4.29 17.74 1.84
CA SER A 40 -3.97 17.67 0.40
C SER A 40 -3.41 18.99 -0.15
N LYS A 41 -3.90 20.12 0.36
CA LYS A 41 -3.43 21.46 0.00
C LYS A 41 -1.98 21.69 0.43
N ASP A 42 -1.64 21.35 1.67
CA ASP A 42 -0.30 21.55 2.22
C ASP A 42 0.71 20.57 1.60
N ARG A 43 0.28 19.33 1.34
CA ARG A 43 1.09 18.30 0.69
C ARG A 43 1.50 18.69 -0.73
N TYR A 44 0.63 19.37 -1.47
CA TYR A 44 0.97 19.87 -2.80
C TYR A 44 2.12 20.88 -2.77
N GLY A 45 2.07 21.84 -1.83
CA GLY A 45 3.10 22.86 -1.65
C GLY A 45 4.37 22.36 -0.96
N MET A 46 4.28 21.27 -0.20
CA MET A 46 5.39 20.67 0.54
C MET A 46 6.57 20.31 -0.37
N TRP A 47 6.32 19.64 -1.50
CA TRP A 47 7.41 19.17 -2.36
C TRP A 47 8.27 20.29 -2.93
N LYS A 48 7.67 21.46 -3.21
CA LYS A 48 8.38 22.66 -3.63
C LYS A 48 9.28 23.22 -2.52
N LYS A 49 8.88 23.05 -1.26
CA LYS A 49 9.69 23.47 -0.10
C LYS A 49 10.79 22.46 0.19
N VAL A 50 10.49 21.16 0.17
CA VAL A 50 11.49 20.08 0.34
C VAL A 50 12.59 20.17 -0.72
N SER A 51 12.23 20.45 -1.99
CA SER A 51 13.20 20.63 -3.07
C SER A 51 14.19 21.79 -2.88
N GLN A 52 13.94 22.71 -1.94
CA GLN A 52 14.89 23.78 -1.62
C GLN A 52 16.07 23.26 -0.77
N PHE A 53 15.88 22.14 -0.08
CA PHE A 53 16.87 21.55 0.83
C PHE A 53 17.60 20.34 0.22
N CYS A 54 17.20 19.89 -0.97
CA CYS A 54 17.87 18.82 -1.70
C CYS A 54 18.08 19.20 -3.16
N SER A 55 18.98 18.51 -3.85
CA SER A 55 19.34 18.79 -5.25
C SER A 55 18.35 18.17 -6.25
N MET A 56 17.05 18.15 -5.92
CA MET A 56 15.99 17.53 -6.70
C MET A 56 14.87 18.55 -6.92
N ASP A 57 14.24 18.56 -8.09
CA ASP A 57 13.03 19.35 -8.29
C ASP A 57 11.84 18.78 -7.51
N ALA A 58 10.75 19.55 -7.40
CA ALA A 58 9.58 19.16 -6.62
C ALA A 58 8.90 17.86 -7.11
N LYS A 59 8.88 17.63 -8.44
CA LYS A 59 8.31 16.40 -9.01
C LYS A 59 9.18 15.21 -8.64
N SER A 60 10.49 15.32 -8.83
CA SER A 60 11.47 14.30 -8.44
C SER A 60 11.39 13.99 -6.94
N CYS A 61 11.23 15.00 -6.07
CA CYS A 61 11.07 14.79 -4.62
C CYS A 61 9.83 13.95 -4.31
N ARG A 62 8.69 14.28 -4.92
CA ARG A 62 7.44 13.55 -4.74
C ARG A 62 7.56 12.10 -5.21
N GLU A 63 8.15 11.89 -6.39
CA GLU A 63 8.34 10.56 -6.95
C GLU A 63 9.29 9.74 -6.07
N TYR A 64 10.40 10.33 -5.63
CA TYR A 64 11.36 9.69 -4.73
C TYR A 64 10.71 9.31 -3.39
N PHE A 65 9.90 10.22 -2.83
CA PHE A 65 9.15 9.93 -1.62
C PHE A 65 8.30 8.67 -1.79
N HIS A 66 7.42 8.63 -2.79
CA HIS A 66 6.48 7.52 -2.95
C HIS A 66 7.13 6.20 -3.38
N ASN A 67 8.18 6.26 -4.21
CA ASN A 67 8.77 5.06 -4.82
C ASN A 67 9.94 4.50 -4.03
N THR A 68 10.65 5.31 -3.25
CA THR A 68 11.88 4.91 -2.58
C THR A 68 11.77 5.16 -1.08
N TRP A 69 11.65 6.42 -0.66
CA TRP A 69 11.79 6.78 0.75
C TRP A 69 10.66 6.24 1.64
N CYS A 70 9.41 6.15 1.15
CA CYS A 70 8.31 5.58 1.93
C CYS A 70 8.47 4.08 2.20
N SER A 71 9.16 3.36 1.32
CA SER A 71 9.24 1.89 1.39
C SER A 71 9.94 1.39 2.65
N GLN A 72 10.83 2.20 3.22
CA GLN A 72 11.53 1.88 4.49
C GLN A 72 10.58 1.80 5.70
N PHE A 73 9.37 2.34 5.60
CA PHE A 73 8.35 2.30 6.65
C PHE A 73 7.29 1.22 6.42
N TYR A 74 7.38 0.47 5.32
CA TYR A 74 6.43 -0.58 5.01
C TYR A 74 6.88 -1.91 5.57
N GLU A 75 5.91 -2.64 6.11
CA GLU A 75 6.10 -4.03 6.51
C GLU A 75 6.25 -4.89 5.24
N PRO A 76 7.23 -5.80 5.19
CA PRO A 76 7.40 -6.70 4.06
C PRO A 76 6.19 -7.64 3.93
N VAL A 77 5.53 -7.61 2.77
CA VAL A 77 4.36 -8.47 2.49
C VAL A 77 4.74 -9.95 2.51
N ALA A 78 5.99 -10.27 2.16
CA ALA A 78 6.54 -11.62 2.17
C ALA A 78 6.30 -12.36 3.49
N SER A 79 6.45 -11.66 4.63
CA SER A 79 6.27 -12.22 5.98
C SER A 79 4.83 -12.65 6.27
N HIS A 80 3.85 -12.12 5.53
CA HIS A 80 2.42 -12.34 5.74
C HIS A 80 1.77 -13.23 4.66
N ARG A 81 2.56 -13.84 3.77
CA ARG A 81 2.03 -14.65 2.66
C ARG A 81 1.16 -15.82 3.10
N ALA A 82 1.47 -16.44 4.23
CA ALA A 82 0.68 -17.56 4.75
C ALA A 82 -0.74 -17.11 5.15
N GLU A 83 -0.84 -15.97 5.82
CA GLU A 83 -2.13 -15.40 6.23
C GLU A 83 -2.94 -14.91 5.03
N ILE A 84 -2.30 -14.27 4.05
CA ILE A 84 -2.97 -13.88 2.80
C ILE A 84 -3.54 -15.11 2.11
N LYS A 85 -2.81 -16.24 2.11
CA LYS A 85 -3.30 -17.51 1.57
C LYS A 85 -4.51 -18.02 2.34
N GLU A 86 -4.49 -17.96 3.66
CA GLU A 86 -5.62 -18.37 4.51
C GLU A 86 -6.88 -17.53 4.22
N ILE A 87 -6.75 -16.21 4.18
CA ILE A 87 -7.85 -15.30 3.84
C ILE A 87 -8.37 -15.61 2.43
N ALA A 88 -7.48 -15.86 1.46
CA ALA A 88 -7.84 -16.22 0.09
C ALA A 88 -8.50 -17.61 -0.06
N LEU A 89 -8.60 -18.41 1.00
CA LEU A 89 -9.45 -19.60 1.02
C LEU A 89 -10.90 -19.26 1.37
N GLN A 90 -11.12 -18.16 2.10
CA GLN A 90 -12.44 -17.69 2.54
C GLN A 90 -13.06 -16.71 1.54
N TYR A 91 -12.24 -15.93 0.85
CA TYR A 91 -12.67 -14.93 -0.13
C TYR A 91 -12.12 -15.22 -1.52
N TYR A 92 -12.97 -15.09 -2.54
CA TYR A 92 -12.62 -15.44 -3.93
C TYR A 92 -12.15 -14.25 -4.76
N ARG A 93 -12.47 -13.02 -4.34
CA ARG A 93 -12.07 -11.78 -5.04
C ARG A 93 -10.84 -11.17 -4.37
N PRO A 94 -9.79 -10.80 -5.14
CA PRO A 94 -8.61 -10.13 -4.61
C PRO A 94 -8.92 -8.90 -3.74
N GLU A 95 -9.95 -8.14 -4.09
CA GLU A 95 -10.36 -6.93 -3.37
C GLU A 95 -10.84 -7.24 -1.95
N GLU A 96 -11.61 -8.33 -1.79
CA GLU A 96 -12.11 -8.80 -0.49
C GLU A 96 -10.96 -9.32 0.38
N VAL A 97 -10.04 -10.10 -0.20
CA VAL A 97 -8.85 -10.61 0.50
C VAL A 97 -7.99 -9.45 0.99
N MET A 98 -7.76 -8.44 0.15
CA MET A 98 -6.98 -7.28 0.51
C MET A 98 -7.66 -6.45 1.61
N HIS A 99 -8.98 -6.25 1.52
CA HIS A 99 -9.75 -5.55 2.53
C HIS A 99 -9.68 -6.25 3.90
N GLU A 100 -9.92 -7.56 3.95
CA GLU A 100 -9.84 -8.34 5.18
C GLU A 100 -8.42 -8.36 5.75
N PHE A 101 -7.40 -8.48 4.90
CA PHE A 101 -6.00 -8.43 5.33
C PHE A 101 -5.66 -7.10 6.00
N LEU A 102 -6.03 -5.97 5.37
CA LEU A 102 -5.78 -4.64 5.93
C LEU A 102 -6.59 -4.38 7.22
N ARG A 103 -7.79 -4.96 7.33
CA ARG A 103 -8.61 -4.90 8.55
C ARG A 103 -7.93 -5.57 9.75
N ARG A 104 -7.16 -6.65 9.52
CA ARG A 104 -6.40 -7.35 10.58
C ARG A 104 -5.16 -6.59 11.04
N TYR A 105 -4.67 -5.66 10.22
CA TYR A 105 -3.43 -4.91 10.48
C TYR A 105 -3.64 -3.39 10.41
N PRO A 106 -4.50 -2.81 11.28
CA PRO A 106 -4.88 -1.39 11.18
C PRO A 106 -3.71 -0.42 11.41
N ASN A 107 -2.65 -0.88 12.10
CA ASN A 107 -1.50 -0.05 12.47
C ASN A 107 -0.25 -0.34 11.62
N LYS A 108 -0.32 -1.27 10.66
CA LYS A 108 0.79 -1.56 9.76
C LYS A 108 0.55 -0.92 8.40
N GLN A 109 1.64 -0.53 7.76
CA GLN A 109 1.62 -0.04 6.39
C GLN A 109 2.27 -1.09 5.49
N PHE A 110 1.68 -1.33 4.32
CA PHE A 110 2.19 -2.28 3.35
C PHE A 110 2.38 -1.58 2.00
N GLY A 111 3.38 -2.01 1.25
CA GLY A 111 3.53 -1.56 -0.13
C GLY A 111 2.32 -1.97 -0.97
N LYS A 112 1.50 -1.00 -1.38
CA LYS A 112 0.24 -1.25 -2.12
C LYS A 112 0.44 -2.18 -3.31
N HIS A 113 1.45 -1.92 -4.13
CA HIS A 113 1.74 -2.72 -5.31
C HIS A 113 2.16 -4.16 -4.94
N GLU A 114 3.06 -4.31 -3.97
CA GLU A 114 3.53 -5.61 -3.50
C GLU A 114 2.37 -6.46 -2.94
N LEU A 115 1.52 -5.84 -2.12
CA LEU A 115 0.35 -6.48 -1.55
C LEU A 115 -0.63 -6.91 -2.64
N GLN A 116 -0.95 -6.02 -3.58
CA GLN A 116 -1.85 -6.31 -4.69
C GLN A 116 -1.33 -7.47 -5.55
N VAL A 117 -0.04 -7.50 -5.86
CA VAL A 117 0.60 -8.59 -6.61
C VAL A 117 0.52 -9.89 -5.83
N ALA A 118 0.87 -9.89 -4.54
CA ALA A 118 0.83 -11.10 -3.70
C ALA A 118 -0.58 -11.70 -3.64
N VAL A 119 -1.59 -10.87 -3.34
CA VAL A 119 -3.00 -11.27 -3.29
C VAL A 119 -3.46 -11.80 -4.65
N SER A 120 -3.21 -11.05 -5.73
CA SER A 120 -3.64 -11.45 -7.08
C SER A 120 -3.03 -12.79 -7.50
N THR A 121 -1.75 -13.02 -7.23
CA THR A 121 -1.07 -14.27 -7.54
C THR A 121 -1.66 -15.44 -6.75
N ILE A 122 -1.95 -15.25 -5.46
CA ILE A 122 -2.52 -16.29 -4.60
C ILE A 122 -3.94 -16.64 -5.05
N CYS A 123 -4.82 -15.64 -5.26
CA CYS A 123 -6.19 -15.88 -5.70
C CYS A 123 -6.24 -16.58 -7.08
N LYS A 124 -5.35 -16.19 -8.02
CA LYS A 124 -5.25 -16.86 -9.33
C LYS A 124 -4.87 -18.34 -9.19
N ARG A 125 -3.92 -18.66 -8.29
CA ARG A 125 -3.50 -20.05 -8.04
C ARG A 125 -4.64 -20.88 -7.43
N ASN A 126 -5.38 -20.34 -6.47
CA ASN A 126 -6.50 -21.06 -5.85
C ASN A 126 -7.62 -21.38 -6.86
N LYS A 127 -7.92 -20.45 -7.79
CA LYS A 127 -8.88 -20.71 -8.89
C LYS A 127 -8.45 -21.87 -9.78
N SER A 128 -7.17 -21.91 -10.17
CA SER A 128 -6.64 -22.99 -11.00
C SER A 128 -6.73 -24.36 -10.32
N VAL A 129 -6.45 -24.45 -9.03
CA VAL A 129 -6.52 -25.71 -8.28
C VAL A 129 -7.96 -26.21 -8.20
N ASN A 130 -8.92 -25.34 -7.90
CA ASN A 130 -10.34 -25.72 -7.82
C ASN A 130 -10.92 -26.12 -9.19
N SER A 131 -10.47 -25.52 -10.29
CA SER A 131 -10.87 -25.93 -11.64
C SER A 131 -10.26 -27.27 -12.08
N SER A 132 -9.21 -27.75 -11.41
CA SER A 132 -8.53 -29.01 -11.75
C SER A 132 -9.11 -30.23 -11.02
N VAL A 133 -10.01 -30.02 -10.05
CA VAL A 133 -10.76 -31.11 -9.42
C VAL A 133 -11.86 -31.52 -10.38
N ILE A 134 -11.50 -32.36 -11.36
CA ILE A 134 -12.44 -33.11 -12.17
C ILE A 134 -13.14 -34.07 -11.21
N VAL A 135 -14.33 -33.67 -10.74
CA VAL A 135 -15.26 -34.58 -10.10
C VAL A 135 -15.64 -35.63 -11.14
N PRO A 136 -15.50 -36.95 -10.87
CA PRO A 136 -16.06 -37.96 -11.75
C PRO A 136 -17.56 -37.70 -11.86
N SER A 137 -18.03 -37.47 -13.09
CA SER A 137 -19.41 -37.12 -13.41
C SER A 137 -20.37 -38.15 -12.80
N THR A 138 -21.09 -37.75 -11.75
CA THR A 138 -22.36 -38.37 -11.41
C THR A 138 -23.44 -37.33 -11.62
N ASP A 139 -24.19 -37.51 -12.69
CA ASP A 139 -25.39 -36.75 -13.06
C ASP A 139 -26.25 -36.39 -11.85
N THR A 140 -26.58 -35.11 -11.68
CA THR A 140 -27.91 -34.66 -11.22
C THR A 140 -28.10 -33.14 -11.32
N PHE A 141 -28.96 -32.75 -12.27
CA PHE A 141 -30.04 -31.75 -12.22
C PHE A 141 -29.90 -30.38 -11.50
N GLU A 142 -30.04 -29.34 -12.33
CA GLU A 142 -30.73 -28.03 -12.20
C GLU A 142 -30.87 -27.30 -10.85
N SER A 143 -30.45 -26.03 -10.78
CA SER A 143 -31.38 -24.86 -10.78
C SER A 143 -30.68 -23.50 -10.58
N ASN A 144 -31.25 -22.50 -11.26
CA ASN A 144 -30.87 -21.08 -11.33
C ASN A 144 -30.89 -20.30 -10.00
N SER A 145 -30.02 -19.29 -9.88
CA SER A 145 -30.45 -17.94 -9.49
C SER A 145 -29.40 -16.88 -9.86
N LEU A 146 -29.81 -15.93 -10.70
CA LEU A 146 -29.08 -14.69 -10.99
C LEU A 146 -29.34 -13.70 -9.86
N ILE A 147 -28.30 -13.28 -9.16
CA ILE A 147 -28.36 -12.13 -8.24
C ILE A 147 -27.67 -10.96 -8.92
N VAL A 148 -28.45 -9.95 -9.28
CA VAL A 148 -27.98 -8.62 -9.73
C VAL A 148 -27.88 -7.75 -8.48
N PHE A 149 -26.70 -7.21 -8.18
CA PHE A 149 -26.53 -6.15 -7.19
C PHE A 149 -25.94 -4.91 -7.86
N GLU A 150 -26.74 -3.83 -7.88
CA GLU A 150 -26.29 -2.47 -8.13
C GLU A 150 -25.31 -2.04 -7.03
N TYR A 151 -24.12 -1.58 -7.42
CA TYR A 151 -23.16 -0.97 -6.51
C TYR A 151 -23.33 0.54 -6.51
N MET A 152 -23.61 1.10 -5.34
CA MET A 152 -23.40 2.53 -5.08
C MET A 152 -21.94 2.79 -4.75
N ASP A 153 -21.36 3.77 -5.44
CA ASP A 153 -20.03 4.31 -5.22
C ASP A 153 -19.86 4.85 -3.79
N ILE A 154 -18.90 4.28 -3.05
CA ILE A 154 -18.37 4.91 -1.84
C ILE A 154 -16.86 4.83 -1.93
N PHE A 155 -16.20 5.86 -2.45
CA PHE A 155 -14.87 6.34 -2.05
C PHE A 155 -14.61 7.70 -2.72
N GLN A 156 -14.80 8.77 -1.96
CA GLN A 156 -14.16 10.08 -2.17
C GLN A 156 -13.01 10.24 -1.17
#